data_AF-A0ABD0NLK1-F1
#
_entry.id   AF-A0ABD0NLK1-F1
#
_cell.length_a   1.000
_cell.length_b   1.000
_cell.length_c   1.000
_cell.angle_alpha   90.00
_cell.angle_beta   90.00
_cell.angle_gamma   90.00
#
_symmetry.space_group_name_H-M   'P 1'
#
loop_
_entity.id
_entity.type
_entity.pdbx_description
1 polymer ?
#
loop_
_entity_poly.entity_id
_entity_poly.type
_entity_poly.pdbx_seq_one_letter_code
_entity_poly.pdbx_strand_id
1 'polypeptide(L)'
;MNGNVYRMYHGTTARVAEQIKIHGFQPSADGMLGRGVYLTRDLNKASRYPLKKPHERVVIRVIVNAGRVKKINHKHHPLQKTWHYQG
;
A
#
# COMPACT_ATOMS: atom_id res chain seq x y z
N MET A 1 6.88 -7.92 -21.55
CA MET A 1 6.67 -7.69 -20.11
C MET A 1 5.48 -6.74 -19.96
N ASN A 2 4.42 -7.14 -19.28
CA ASN A 2 3.18 -6.35 -19.17
C ASN A 2 3.45 -5.01 -18.47
N GLY A 3 2.95 -3.89 -19.02
CA GLY A 3 3.27 -2.51 -18.59
C GLY A 3 2.79 -2.08 -17.20
N ASN A 4 2.29 -3.01 -16.38
CA ASN A 4 1.67 -2.72 -15.07
C ASN A 4 2.46 -3.31 -13.89
N VAL A 5 3.73 -3.65 -14.10
CA VAL A 5 4.63 -4.10 -13.03
C VAL A 5 5.44 -2.91 -12.50
N TYR A 6 5.30 -2.62 -11.20
CA TYR A 6 5.93 -1.46 -10.56
C TYR A 6 6.80 -1.87 -9.39
N ARG A 7 7.94 -1.19 -9.24
CA ARG A 7 8.65 -1.14 -7.96
C ARG A 7 7.91 -0.17 -7.05
N MET A 8 7.49 -0.65 -5.88
CA MET A 8 6.77 0.14 -4.88
C MET A 8 7.32 -0.11 -3.47
N TYR A 9 6.91 0.74 -2.54
CA TYR A 9 7.40 0.79 -1.18
C TYR A 9 6.24 0.81 -0.18
N HIS A 10 6.39 0.06 0.90
CA HIS A 10 5.47 0.03 2.04
C HIS A 10 6.23 0.35 3.32
N GLY A 11 5.87 1.47 3.97
CA GLY A 11 6.43 1.86 5.26
C GLY A 11 5.62 1.27 6.41
N THR A 12 6.29 0.59 7.34
CA THR A 12 5.65 -0.07 8.48
C THR A 12 6.63 -0.20 9.66
N THR A 13 6.24 -0.88 10.74
CA THR A 13 7.17 -1.17 11.84
C THR A 13 8.03 -2.40 11.54
N ALA A 14 9.21 -2.50 12.15
CA ALA A 14 10.07 -3.69 12.03
C ALA A 14 9.31 -5.00 12.34
N ARG A 15 8.52 -5.00 13.42
CA ARG A 15 7.67 -6.16 13.78
C ARG A 15 6.68 -6.54 12.67
N VAL A 16 5.98 -5.57 12.09
CA VAL A 16 5.01 -5.84 11.01
C VAL A 16 5.73 -6.28 9.74
N ALA A 17 6.93 -5.75 9.45
CA ALA A 17 7.72 -6.20 8.31
C ALA A 17 8.12 -7.68 8.43
N GLU A 18 8.52 -8.14 9.62
CA GLU A 18 8.78 -9.57 9.84
C GLU A 18 7.51 -10.41 9.66
N GLN A 19 6.37 -9.95 10.16
CA GLN A 19 5.09 -10.64 9.94
C GLN A 19 4.72 -10.73 8.45
N ILE A 20 4.96 -9.67 7.67
CA ILE A 20 4.73 -9.67 6.22
C ILE A 20 5.66 -10.66 5.50
N LYS A 21 6.90 -10.81 5.95
CA LYS A 21 7.83 -11.79 5.36
C LYS A 21 7.36 -13.24 5.59
N ILE A 22 6.80 -13.52 6.76
CA ILE A 22 6.35 -14.87 7.14
C ILE A 22 4.97 -15.20 6.53
N HIS A 23 4.03 -14.27 6.62
CA HIS A 23 2.62 -14.51 6.31
C HIS A 23 2.11 -13.82 5.03
N GLY A 24 2.98 -13.08 4.35
CA GLY A 24 2.60 -12.19 3.26
C GLY A 24 1.87 -10.93 3.73
N PHE A 25 1.50 -10.08 2.78
CA PHE A 25 0.71 -8.89 3.09
C PHE A 25 -0.72 -9.26 3.47
N GLN A 26 -1.21 -8.67 4.55
CA GLN A 26 -2.61 -8.75 4.97
C GLN A 26 -3.27 -7.37 4.80
N PRO A 27 -4.46 -7.29 4.19
CA PRO A 27 -5.12 -6.01 3.97
C PRO A 27 -5.60 -5.40 5.29
N SER A 28 -5.42 -4.10 5.47
CA SER A 28 -6.04 -3.37 6.59
C SER A 28 -7.55 -3.44 6.47
N ALA A 29 -8.28 -3.45 7.60
CA ALA A 29 -9.75 -3.51 7.59
C ALA A 29 -10.40 -2.28 6.96
N ASP A 30 -9.76 -1.11 7.07
CA ASP A 30 -10.18 0.13 6.44
C ASP A 30 -8.96 1.04 6.13
N GLY A 31 -9.19 2.15 5.43
CA GLY A 31 -8.20 3.16 5.11
C GLY A 31 -8.76 4.20 4.13
N MET A 32 -7.93 5.14 3.67
CA MET A 32 -8.39 6.22 2.78
C MET A 32 -9.16 5.71 1.54
N LEU A 33 -8.74 4.57 0.99
CA LEU A 33 -9.32 3.93 -0.19
C LEU A 33 -10.03 2.59 0.16
N GLY A 34 -10.40 2.40 1.43
CA GLY A 34 -11.04 1.19 1.93
C GLY A 34 -10.05 0.10 2.35
N ARG A 35 -10.57 -1.12 2.51
CA ARG A 35 -9.79 -2.31 2.87
C ARG A 35 -8.69 -2.56 1.82
N GLY A 36 -7.45 -2.75 2.24
CA GLY A 36 -6.37 -3.04 1.28
C GLY A 36 -4.96 -2.88 1.83
N VAL A 37 -3.98 -3.07 0.94
CA VAL A 37 -2.56 -2.84 1.20
C VAL A 37 -2.16 -1.53 0.52
N TYR A 38 -1.53 -0.64 1.29
CA TYR A 38 -1.16 0.69 0.82
C TYR A 38 0.32 0.77 0.50
N LEU A 39 0.63 1.04 -0.76
CA LEU A 39 1.99 1.22 -1.25
C LEU A 39 2.12 2.55 -1.99
N THR A 40 3.36 3.00 -2.13
CA THR A 40 3.68 4.18 -2.93
C THR A 40 4.91 3.95 -3.81
N ARG A 41 4.99 4.65 -4.93
CA ARG A 41 6.20 4.68 -5.77
C ARG A 41 7.31 5.56 -5.19
N ASP A 42 6.96 6.42 -4.23
CA ASP A 42 7.89 7.36 -3.60
C ASP A 42 8.44 6.77 -2.29
N LEU A 43 9.74 6.49 -2.28
CA LEU A 43 10.44 5.96 -1.11
C LEU A 43 10.38 6.90 0.10
N ASN A 44 10.52 8.22 -0.12
CA ASN A 44 10.48 9.22 0.95
C ASN A 44 9.09 9.34 1.55
N LYS A 45 8.04 9.11 0.74
CA LYS A 45 6.69 9.02 1.26
C LYS A 45 6.50 7.76 2.12
N ALA A 46 7.00 6.61 1.68
CA ALA A 46 6.91 5.37 2.46
C ALA A 46 7.68 5.47 3.79
N SER A 47 8.88 6.06 3.79
CA SER A 47 9.74 6.18 4.98
C SER A 47 9.17 7.02 6.12
N ARG A 48 8.07 7.76 5.87
CA ARG A 48 7.33 8.51 6.90
C ARG A 48 6.37 7.65 7.72
N TYR A 49 6.13 6.40 7.32
CA TYR A 49 5.17 5.52 8.00
C TYR A 49 5.86 4.45 8.85
N PRO A 50 5.25 4.07 10.01
CA PRO A 50 4.05 4.68 10.58
C PRO A 50 4.28 6.07 11.18
N LEU A 51 3.27 6.94 11.10
CA LEU A 51 3.37 8.33 11.58
C LEU A 51 3.59 8.41 13.09
N LYS A 52 2.91 7.55 13.88
CA LYS A 52 2.91 7.56 15.34
C LYS A 52 4.10 6.83 16.01
N LYS A 53 4.94 6.14 15.23
CA LYS A 53 6.07 5.35 15.75
C LYS A 53 7.34 5.61 14.93
N PRO A 54 7.89 6.84 14.96
CA PRO A 54 9.01 7.24 14.12
C PRO A 54 10.28 6.40 14.29
N HIS A 55 10.54 5.91 15.50
CA HIS A 55 11.72 5.10 15.82
C HIS A 55 11.62 3.64 15.38
N GLU A 56 10.44 3.17 14.98
CA GLU A 56 10.22 1.77 14.56
C GLU A 56 10.14 1.63 13.03
N ARG A 57 10.29 2.73 12.27
CA ARG A 57 10.01 2.76 10.84
C ARG A 57 11.02 1.94 10.05
N VAL A 58 10.48 1.07 9.20
CA VAL A 58 11.22 0.35 8.16
C VAL A 58 10.44 0.45 6.85
N VAL A 59 11.13 0.26 5.73
CA VAL A 59 10.51 0.23 4.40
C VAL A 59 10.74 -1.11 3.75
N ILE A 60 9.65 -1.72 3.27
CA ILE A 60 9.68 -2.92 2.43
C ILE A 60 9.62 -2.47 0.96
N ARG A 61 10.56 -2.94 0.15
CA ARG A 61 10.55 -2.76 -1.32
C ARG A 61 9.95 -3.99 -1.97
N VAL A 62 8.99 -3.81 -2.86
CA VAL A 62 8.29 -4.90 -3.54
C VAL A 62 8.14 -4.64 -5.04
N ILE A 63 7.90 -5.72 -5.79
CA ILE A 63 7.46 -5.68 -7.19
C ILE A 63 5.97 -5.98 -7.20
N VAL A 64 5.16 -5.08 -7.74
CA VAL A 64 3.69 -5.17 -7.76
C VAL A 64 3.23 -5.28 -9.20
N ASN A 65 2.51 -6.35 -9.53
CA ASN A 65 1.70 -6.40 -10.75
C ASN A 65 0.33 -5.80 -10.44
N ALA A 66 0.05 -4.59 -10.95
CA ALA A 66 -1.17 -3.86 -10.63
C ALA A 66 -2.41 -4.34 -11.41
N GLY A 67 -2.25 -5.16 -12.44
CA GLY A 67 -3.38 -5.60 -13.27
C GLY A 67 -4.13 -4.41 -13.86
N ARG A 68 -5.46 -4.38 -13.72
CA ARG A 68 -6.31 -3.24 -14.10
C ARG A 68 -6.27 -2.17 -13.00
N VAL A 69 -6.15 -0.91 -13.40
CA VAL A 69 -5.99 0.21 -12.46
C VAL A 69 -7.19 1.16 -12.56
N LYS A 70 -7.78 1.49 -11.41
CA LYS A 70 -8.76 2.58 -11.28
C LYS A 70 -8.08 3.81 -10.68
N LYS A 71 -8.18 4.95 -11.35
CA LYS A 71 -7.68 6.23 -10.83
C LYS A 71 -8.74 6.87 -9.93
N ILE A 72 -8.40 7.08 -8.67
CA ILE A 72 -9.17 7.88 -7.70
C ILE A 72 -8.35 9.12 -7.39
N ASN A 73 -8.78 10.28 -7.89
CA ASN A 73 -7.98 11.51 -7.89
C ASN A 73 -8.52 12.64 -6.99
N HIS A 74 -9.63 12.42 -6.29
CA HIS A 74 -10.20 13.39 -5.35
C HIS A 74 -10.82 12.68 -4.14
N LYS A 75 -10.99 13.42 -3.04
CA LYS A 75 -11.71 12.96 -1.86
C LYS A 75 -13.20 12.89 -2.16
N HIS A 76 -13.91 11.97 -1.51
CA HIS A 76 -15.32 11.66 -1.71
C HIS A 76 -15.66 11.15 -3.11
N HIS A 77 -14.66 10.63 -3.84
CA HIS A 77 -14.88 9.95 -5.10
C HIS A 77 -15.90 8.81 -4.92
N PRO A 78 -16.87 8.60 -5.82
CA PRO A 78 -17.91 7.57 -5.66
C PRO A 78 -17.36 6.15 -5.41
N LEU A 79 -16.21 5.85 -6.01
CA LEU A 79 -15.50 4.58 -5.87
C LEU A 79 -14.43 4.56 -4.78
N GLN A 80 -14.32 5.59 -3.93
CA GLN A 80 -13.20 5.75 -3.00
C GLN A 80 -12.98 4.50 -2.14
N LYS A 81 -14.06 3.90 -1.63
CA LYS A 81 -14.02 2.71 -0.76
C LYS A 81 -14.46 1.42 -1.46
N THR A 82 -14.95 1.50 -2.69
CA THR A 82 -15.67 0.41 -3.39
C THR A 82 -15.04 0.03 -4.74
N TRP A 83 -13.90 0.64 -5.10
CA TRP A 83 -13.22 0.41 -6.37
C TRP A 83 -12.92 -1.06 -6.65
N HIS A 84 -12.65 -1.87 -5.62
CA HIS A 84 -12.32 -3.28 -5.75
C HIS A 84 -13.51 -4.14 -6.21
N TYR A 85 -14.74 -3.63 -6.13
CA TYR A 85 -15.92 -4.31 -6.68
C TYR A 85 -16.12 -4.06 -8.19
N GLN A 86 -15.35 -3.15 -8.81
CA GLN A 86 -15.56 -2.69 -10.19
C GLN A 86 -14.36 -2.95 -11.11
N GLY A 87 -13.89 -4.20 -11.15
CA GLY A 87 -12.64 -4.66 -11.77
C GLY A 87 -12.26 -4.11 -13.15
#